data_AF-A0A6C0IVD6-F1
#
_entry.id   AF-A0A6C0IVD6-F1
#
_cell.length_a   1.000
_cell.length_b   1.000
_cell.length_c   1.000
_cell.angle_alpha   90.00
_cell.angle_beta   90.00
_cell.angle_gamma   90.00
#
_symmetry.space_group_name_H-M   'P 1'
#
loop_
_entity.id
_entity.type
_entity.pdbx_description
1 polymer ?
#
loop_
_entity_poly.entity_id
_entity_poly.type
_entity_poly.pdbx_seq_one_letter_code
_entity_poly.pdbx_strand_id
1 'polypeptide(L)'
;MNIGQHKTKQHELVEKMNDLRRQTKKNKALLSFKYDNLDFKINFIHISVIIISTVITFIESIKSYYELENTIWDVVPIILATYIALIMAILRFLKLEDKKEQIAQSRENHIFILNKFIKTIELVENFQIKESNIDQWNNIVSNYENEIFDNYISIRTGFDTILDFTDVIYYKKKFLQYYLDEQFVNEDIDNIRRYKRIPNTKYKQKSCCSCLDGCFSSSTKSNLDSFFKDIEKGDLESYRNIHKNKIDSNNDTINDNKCNSNDDNTNKKPINIDNVSVV
;
A
#
# COMPACT_ATOMS: atom_id res chain seq x y z
N MET A 1 31.24 0.83 37.43
CA MET A 1 30.75 1.59 36.26
C MET A 1 29.23 1.60 36.36
N ASN A 2 28.60 2.78 36.40
CA ASN A 2 27.29 2.96 37.04
C ASN A 2 26.12 2.47 36.15
N ILE A 3 25.21 1.66 36.68
CA ILE A 3 24.05 1.06 35.98
C ILE A 3 23.21 2.12 35.26
N GLY A 4 23.16 3.35 35.80
CA GLY A 4 22.50 4.48 35.15
C GLY A 4 23.09 4.86 33.78
N GLN A 5 24.41 4.78 33.60
CA GLN A 5 25.05 5.10 32.31
C GLN A 5 24.71 4.06 31.22
N HIS A 6 24.53 2.80 31.61
CA HIS A 6 24.13 1.75 30.67
C HIS A 6 22.68 1.90 30.21
N LYS A 7 21.76 2.34 31.09
CA LYS A 7 20.38 2.64 30.71
C LYS A 7 20.27 3.84 29.76
N THR A 8 21.06 4.90 29.97
CA THR A 8 21.09 6.04 29.04
C THR A 8 21.62 5.62 27.66
N LYS A 9 22.68 4.82 27.61
CA LYS A 9 23.23 4.28 26.36
C LYS A 9 22.24 3.35 25.64
N GLN A 10 21.48 2.56 26.40
CA GLN A 10 20.42 1.70 25.86
C GLN A 10 19.32 2.54 25.18
N HIS A 11 18.86 3.61 25.82
CA HIS A 11 17.87 4.50 25.22
C HIS A 11 18.39 5.19 23.93
N GLU A 12 19.62 5.72 23.97
CA GLU A 12 20.24 6.36 22.80
C GLU A 12 20.40 5.38 21.63
N LEU A 13 20.77 4.13 21.92
CA LEU A 13 20.91 3.08 20.91
C LEU A 13 19.56 2.74 20.26
N VAL A 14 18.50 2.59 21.06
CA VAL A 14 17.14 2.33 20.56
C VAL A 14 16.64 3.48 19.68
N GLU A 15 16.89 4.72 20.09
CA GLU A 15 16.52 5.90 19.30
C GLU A 15 17.24 5.92 17.95
N LYS A 16 18.56 5.72 17.93
CA LYS A 16 19.35 5.61 16.69
C LYS A 16 18.84 4.47 15.79
N MET A 17 18.57 3.30 16.35
CA MET A 17 18.01 2.17 15.58
C MET A 17 16.64 2.50 15.00
N ASN A 18 15.78 3.19 15.75
CA ASN A 18 14.46 3.62 15.29
C ASN A 18 14.55 4.62 14.12
N ASP A 19 15.49 5.54 14.17
CA ASP A 19 15.73 6.49 13.07
C ASP A 19 16.24 5.79 11.81
N LEU A 20 17.24 4.92 11.94
CA LEU A 20 17.75 4.11 10.82
C LEU A 20 16.66 3.22 10.22
N ARG A 21 15.81 2.63 11.07
CA ARG A 21 14.64 1.87 10.67
C ARG A 21 13.67 2.71 9.85
N ARG A 22 13.36 3.93 10.29
CA ARG A 22 12.47 4.86 9.57
C ARG A 22 13.05 5.26 8.22
N GLN A 23 14.35 5.52 8.14
CA GLN A 23 15.02 5.81 6.87
C GLN A 23 14.98 4.62 5.92
N THR A 24 15.25 3.41 6.43
CA THR A 24 15.18 2.16 5.66
C THR A 24 13.78 1.92 5.08
N LYS A 25 12.72 2.16 5.88
CA LYS A 25 11.32 2.07 5.41
C LYS A 25 11.06 3.04 4.25
N LYS A 26 11.52 4.29 4.36
CA LYS A 26 11.39 5.27 3.27
C LYS A 26 12.12 4.80 2.01
N ASN A 27 13.36 4.36 2.14
CA ASN A 27 14.16 3.86 1.01
C ASN A 27 13.50 2.66 0.33
N LYS A 28 12.96 1.71 1.10
CA LYS A 28 12.16 0.59 0.57
C LYS A 28 10.97 1.09 -0.25
N ALA A 29 10.23 2.09 0.25
CA ALA A 29 9.08 2.64 -0.47
C ALA A 29 9.49 3.29 -1.79
N LEU A 30 10.58 4.07 -1.80
CA LEU A 30 11.13 4.68 -3.01
C LEU A 30 11.51 3.62 -4.06
N LEU A 31 12.18 2.55 -3.64
CA LEU A 31 12.50 1.41 -4.50
C LEU A 31 11.24 0.76 -5.07
N SER A 32 10.18 0.63 -4.28
CA SER A 32 8.89 0.08 -4.75
C SER A 32 8.30 0.93 -5.87
N PHE A 33 8.24 2.26 -5.71
CA PHE A 33 7.72 3.12 -6.78
C PHE A 33 8.54 3.05 -8.07
N LYS A 34 9.86 2.92 -7.95
CA LYS A 34 10.74 2.75 -9.12
C LYS A 34 10.51 1.39 -9.79
N TYR A 35 10.36 0.34 -8.99
CA TYR A 35 10.03 -1.00 -9.47
C TYR A 35 8.71 -1.01 -10.25
N ASP A 36 7.64 -0.46 -9.67
CA ASP A 36 6.31 -0.49 -10.28
C ASP A 36 6.28 0.30 -11.60
N ASN A 37 6.99 1.42 -11.67
CA ASN A 37 7.11 2.22 -12.89
C ASN A 37 7.88 1.45 -13.98
N LEU A 38 8.94 0.74 -13.61
CA LEU A 38 9.74 -0.04 -14.55
C LEU A 38 8.96 -1.29 -15.03
N ASP A 39 8.27 -1.96 -14.13
CA ASP A 39 7.41 -3.11 -14.43
C ASP A 39 6.29 -2.72 -15.39
N PHE A 40 5.61 -1.60 -15.14
CA PHE A 40 4.59 -1.08 -16.05
C PHE A 40 5.12 -0.84 -17.46
N LYS A 41 6.32 -0.23 -17.59
CA LYS A 41 6.94 0.02 -18.90
C LYS A 41 7.27 -1.27 -19.65
N ILE A 42 7.86 -2.25 -18.97
CA ILE A 42 8.19 -3.55 -19.57
C ILE A 42 6.91 -4.27 -20.00
N ASN A 43 5.92 -4.33 -19.12
CA ASN A 43 4.64 -4.98 -19.42
C ASN A 43 3.91 -4.32 -20.60
N PHE A 44 3.93 -2.98 -20.67
CA PHE A 44 3.35 -2.25 -21.79
C PHE A 44 4.02 -2.62 -23.13
N ILE A 45 5.34 -2.75 -23.16
CA ILE A 45 6.07 -3.14 -24.36
C ILE A 45 5.73 -4.58 -24.74
N HIS A 46 5.70 -5.52 -23.78
CA HIS A 46 5.31 -6.91 -24.05
C HIS A 46 3.90 -7.03 -24.60
N ILE A 47 2.92 -6.31 -24.03
CA ILE A 47 1.55 -6.28 -24.53
C ILE A 47 1.51 -5.73 -25.97
N SER A 48 2.28 -4.68 -26.26
CA SER A 48 2.38 -4.12 -27.61
C SER A 48 2.94 -5.14 -28.61
N VAL A 49 3.96 -5.91 -28.23
CA VAL A 49 4.53 -6.99 -29.06
C VAL A 49 3.51 -8.10 -29.30
N ILE A 50 2.71 -8.48 -28.30
CA ILE A 50 1.64 -9.48 -28.47
C ILE A 50 0.62 -8.99 -29.49
N ILE A 51 0.14 -7.74 -29.35
CA ILE A 51 -0.84 -7.16 -30.28
C ILE A 51 -0.31 -7.18 -31.71
N ILE A 52 0.92 -6.70 -31.94
CA ILE A 52 1.51 -6.67 -33.29
C ILE A 52 1.69 -8.08 -33.84
N SER A 53 2.13 -9.03 -33.02
CA SER A 53 2.22 -10.45 -33.41
C SER A 53 0.86 -11.00 -33.85
N THR A 54 -0.22 -10.71 -33.13
CA THR A 54 -1.57 -11.14 -33.54
C THR A 54 -2.03 -10.50 -34.84
N VAL A 55 -1.64 -9.24 -35.09
CA VAL A 55 -1.93 -8.54 -36.37
C VAL A 55 -1.18 -9.19 -37.53
N ILE A 56 0.09 -9.58 -37.34
CA ILE A 56 0.86 -10.31 -38.35
C ILE A 56 0.14 -11.60 -38.74
N THR A 57 -0.21 -12.44 -37.75
CA THR A 57 -0.92 -13.71 -37.97
C THR A 57 -2.27 -13.50 -38.65
N PHE A 58 -2.99 -12.44 -38.29
CA PHE A 58 -4.26 -12.08 -38.90
C PHE A 58 -4.08 -11.71 -40.39
N ILE A 59 -3.07 -10.91 -40.72
CA ILE A 59 -2.75 -10.52 -42.11
C ILE A 59 -2.40 -11.76 -42.95
N GLU A 60 -1.56 -12.66 -42.42
CA GLU A 60 -1.16 -13.89 -43.10
C GLU A 60 -2.37 -14.82 -43.36
N SER A 61 -3.29 -14.89 -42.39
CA SER A 61 -4.51 -15.68 -42.52
C SER A 61 -5.46 -15.13 -43.60
N ILE A 62 -5.63 -13.79 -43.64
CA ILE A 62 -6.42 -13.13 -44.69
C ILE A 62 -5.80 -13.33 -46.06
N LYS A 63 -4.48 -13.17 -46.17
CA LYS A 63 -3.75 -13.36 -47.43
C LYS A 63 -4.03 -14.76 -48.00
N SER A 64 -3.95 -15.78 -47.15
CA SER A 64 -4.22 -17.18 -47.53
C SER A 64 -5.66 -17.38 -48.00
N TYR A 65 -6.64 -16.76 -47.33
CA TYR A 65 -8.05 -16.95 -47.64
C TYR A 65 -8.52 -16.24 -48.92
N TYR A 66 -7.97 -15.06 -49.22
CA TYR A 66 -8.38 -14.23 -50.36
C TYR A 66 -7.46 -14.34 -51.59
N GLU A 67 -6.45 -15.23 -51.55
CA GLU A 67 -5.45 -15.41 -52.62
C GLU A 67 -4.90 -14.07 -53.14
N LEU A 68 -4.66 -13.12 -52.23
CA LEU A 68 -4.22 -11.77 -52.58
C LEU A 68 -2.76 -11.81 -53.01
N GLU A 69 -2.54 -11.95 -54.32
CA GLU A 69 -1.23 -12.02 -54.98
C GLU A 69 -0.50 -10.66 -55.07
N ASN A 70 -0.78 -9.73 -54.15
CA ASN A 70 -0.11 -8.44 -54.10
C ASN A 70 1.13 -8.52 -53.20
N THR A 71 2.29 -8.19 -53.76
CA THR A 71 3.60 -8.06 -53.06
C THR A 71 3.54 -7.21 -51.78
N ILE A 72 2.59 -6.28 -51.68
CA ILE A 72 2.38 -5.45 -50.49
C ILE A 72 2.01 -6.30 -49.26
N TRP A 73 1.15 -7.31 -49.43
CA TRP A 73 0.70 -8.16 -48.31
C TRP A 73 1.79 -9.08 -47.78
N ASP A 74 2.87 -9.27 -48.54
CA ASP A 74 4.03 -10.08 -48.16
C ASP A 74 5.06 -9.26 -47.38
N VAL A 75 5.20 -8.00 -47.76
CA VAL A 75 6.18 -7.09 -47.17
C VAL A 75 5.72 -6.58 -45.79
N VAL A 76 4.41 -6.39 -45.59
CA VAL A 76 3.87 -5.84 -44.32
C VAL A 76 4.20 -6.72 -43.10
N PRO A 77 3.94 -8.05 -43.11
CA PRO A 77 4.38 -8.95 -42.03
C PRO A 77 5.88 -8.86 -41.72
N ILE A 78 6.72 -8.77 -42.76
CA ILE A 78 8.19 -8.69 -42.60
C ILE A 78 8.59 -7.39 -41.90
N ILE A 79 7.98 -6.26 -42.26
CA ILE A 79 8.25 -4.96 -41.61
C ILE A 79 7.80 -5.00 -40.13
N LEU A 80 6.64 -5.55 -39.84
CA LEU A 80 6.15 -5.67 -38.46
C LEU A 80 7.01 -6.62 -37.61
N ALA A 81 7.48 -7.73 -38.19
CA ALA A 81 8.37 -8.66 -37.52
C ALA A 81 9.74 -8.04 -37.22
N THR A 82 10.31 -7.28 -38.17
CA THR A 82 11.57 -6.54 -37.94
C THR A 82 11.41 -5.43 -36.91
N TYR A 83 10.25 -4.78 -36.84
CA TYR A 83 9.93 -3.83 -35.77
C TYR A 83 9.90 -4.48 -34.38
N ILE A 84 9.26 -5.65 -34.23
CA ILE A 84 9.28 -6.42 -32.97
C ILE A 84 10.73 -6.76 -32.60
N ALA A 85 11.52 -7.27 -33.54
CA ALA A 85 12.92 -7.62 -33.30
C ALA A 85 13.75 -6.40 -32.84
N LEU A 86 13.53 -5.23 -33.45
CA LEU A 86 14.19 -3.98 -33.07
C LEU A 86 13.83 -3.56 -31.63
N ILE A 87 12.54 -3.60 -31.27
CA ILE A 87 12.11 -3.26 -29.91
C ILE A 87 12.72 -4.22 -28.88
N MET A 88 12.68 -5.53 -29.17
CA MET A 88 13.25 -6.54 -28.27
C MET A 88 14.77 -6.37 -28.11
N ALA A 89 15.47 -5.97 -29.18
CA ALA A 89 16.88 -5.64 -29.12
C ALA A 89 17.15 -4.40 -28.25
N ILE A 90 16.33 -3.34 -28.38
CA ILE A 90 16.44 -2.14 -27.55
C ILE A 90 16.18 -2.46 -26.07
N LEU A 91 15.16 -3.29 -25.77
CA LEU A 91 14.87 -3.75 -24.41
C LEU A 91 16.09 -4.43 -23.76
N ARG A 92 16.71 -5.36 -24.49
CA ARG A 92 17.93 -6.05 -24.05
C ARG A 92 19.11 -5.11 -23.92
N PHE A 93 19.29 -4.18 -24.86
CA PHE A 93 20.36 -3.20 -24.84
C PHE A 93 20.26 -2.27 -23.60
N LEU A 94 19.05 -1.81 -23.27
CA LEU A 94 18.81 -0.96 -22.11
C LEU A 94 18.85 -1.72 -20.77
N LYS A 95 18.91 -3.06 -20.82
CA LYS A 95 18.92 -3.96 -19.67
C LYS A 95 17.79 -3.67 -18.68
N LEU A 96 16.59 -3.43 -19.21
CA LEU A 96 15.45 -3.05 -18.35
C LEU A 96 15.05 -4.18 -17.40
N GLU A 97 15.15 -5.43 -17.84
CA GLU A 97 14.91 -6.61 -17.00
C GLU A 97 15.96 -6.73 -15.90
N ASP A 98 17.26 -6.63 -16.23
CA ASP A 98 18.33 -6.67 -15.22
C ASP A 98 18.16 -5.56 -14.17
N LYS A 99 17.79 -4.34 -14.59
CA LYS A 99 17.54 -3.22 -13.67
C LYS A 99 16.34 -3.51 -12.76
N LYS A 100 15.28 -4.13 -13.29
CA LYS A 100 14.10 -4.53 -12.52
C LYS A 100 14.49 -5.58 -11.47
N GLU A 101 15.28 -6.57 -11.85
CA GLU A 101 15.77 -7.61 -10.94
C GLU A 101 16.67 -7.02 -9.84
N GLN A 102 17.61 -6.14 -10.19
CA GLN A 102 18.47 -5.45 -9.22
C GLN A 102 17.66 -4.62 -8.20
N ILE A 103 16.62 -3.92 -8.65
CA ILE A 103 15.72 -3.19 -7.75
C ILE A 103 14.96 -4.16 -6.84
N ALA A 104 14.48 -5.29 -7.37
CA ALA A 104 13.77 -6.30 -6.59
C ALA A 104 14.67 -6.89 -5.48
N GLN A 105 15.90 -7.26 -5.82
CA GLN A 105 16.90 -7.76 -4.87
C GLN A 105 17.22 -6.71 -3.81
N SER A 106 17.41 -5.45 -4.21
CA SER A 106 17.63 -4.35 -3.26
C SER A 106 16.45 -4.18 -2.30
N ARG A 107 15.21 -4.29 -2.80
CA ARG A 107 14.01 -4.23 -1.96
C ARG A 107 13.95 -5.37 -0.93
N GLU A 108 14.30 -6.59 -1.33
CA GLU A 108 14.38 -7.75 -0.42
C GLU A 108 15.44 -7.54 0.66
N ASN A 109 16.62 -7.03 0.28
CA ASN A 109 17.67 -6.68 1.23
C ASN A 109 17.19 -5.64 2.26
N HIS A 110 16.43 -4.63 1.83
CA HIS A 110 15.82 -3.64 2.73
C HIS A 110 14.79 -4.25 3.69
N ILE A 111 14.02 -5.25 3.25
CA ILE A 111 13.09 -6.00 4.12
C ILE A 111 13.86 -6.82 5.14
N PHE A 112 14.91 -7.51 4.70
CA PHE A 112 15.75 -8.33 5.57
C PHE A 112 16.36 -7.52 6.70
N ILE A 113 17.00 -6.38 6.40
CA ILE A 113 17.59 -5.53 7.43
C ILE A 113 16.54 -4.87 8.32
N LEU A 114 15.36 -4.54 7.76
CA LEU A 114 14.25 -4.01 8.55
C LEU A 114 13.79 -5.00 9.63
N ASN A 115 13.68 -6.28 9.28
CA ASN A 115 13.33 -7.34 10.22
C ASN A 115 14.41 -7.55 11.28
N LYS A 116 15.69 -7.46 10.90
CA LYS A 116 16.80 -7.48 11.86
C LYS A 116 16.72 -6.31 12.84
N PHE A 117 16.46 -5.09 12.38
CA PHE A 117 16.29 -3.94 13.27
C PHE A 117 15.12 -4.12 14.24
N ILE A 118 13.96 -4.60 13.78
CA ILE A 118 12.80 -4.84 14.66
C ILE A 118 13.15 -5.83 15.76
N LYS A 119 13.73 -6.98 15.39
CA LYS A 119 14.14 -8.01 16.36
C LYS A 119 15.14 -7.46 17.38
N THR A 120 16.14 -6.70 16.93
CA THR A 120 17.16 -6.16 17.83
C THR A 120 16.61 -5.06 18.73
N ILE A 121 15.72 -4.21 18.24
CA ILE A 121 15.04 -3.21 19.06
C ILE A 121 14.22 -3.90 20.16
N GLU A 122 13.42 -4.91 19.82
CA GLU A 122 12.63 -5.67 20.80
C GLU A 122 13.52 -6.37 21.85
N LEU A 123 14.65 -6.93 21.42
CA LEU A 123 15.62 -7.53 22.34
C LEU A 123 16.24 -6.48 23.26
N VAL A 124 16.62 -5.32 22.73
CA VAL A 124 17.25 -4.24 23.50
C VAL A 124 16.25 -3.60 24.46
N GLU A 125 15.00 -3.35 24.05
CA GLU A 125 13.97 -2.73 24.91
C GLU A 125 13.57 -3.64 26.08
N ASN A 126 13.48 -4.95 25.85
CA ASN A 126 13.13 -5.92 26.88
C ASN A 126 14.32 -6.36 27.75
N PHE A 127 15.55 -5.96 27.41
CA PHE A 127 16.73 -6.36 28.17
C PHE A 127 16.85 -5.57 29.48
N GLN A 128 16.72 -6.26 30.61
CA GLN A 128 17.00 -5.70 31.93
C GLN A 128 18.49 -5.80 32.25
N ILE A 129 19.18 -4.66 32.22
CA ILE A 129 20.61 -4.59 32.54
C ILE A 129 20.82 -4.85 34.04
N LYS A 130 21.38 -6.01 34.36
CA LYS A 130 21.88 -6.40 35.69
C LYS A 130 23.40 -6.52 35.63
N GLU A 131 24.08 -6.31 36.76
CA GLU A 131 25.55 -6.40 36.86
C GLU A 131 26.11 -7.76 36.42
N SER A 132 25.32 -8.84 36.53
CA SER A 132 25.69 -10.18 36.08
C SER A 132 25.64 -10.40 34.56
N ASN A 133 24.93 -9.54 33.81
CA ASN A 133 24.62 -9.76 32.38
C ASN A 133 25.26 -8.69 31.47
N ILE A 134 26.26 -7.96 31.96
CA ILE A 134 26.95 -6.91 31.21
C ILE A 134 27.66 -7.48 29.97
N ASP A 135 28.21 -8.68 30.06
CA ASP A 135 28.88 -9.33 28.91
C ASP A 135 27.88 -9.69 27.81
N GLN A 136 26.67 -10.11 28.18
CA GLN A 136 25.57 -10.38 27.23
C GLN A 136 25.11 -9.08 26.55
N TRP A 137 25.03 -7.99 27.31
CA TRP A 137 24.74 -6.66 26.76
C TRP A 137 25.81 -6.20 25.77
N ASN A 138 27.09 -6.33 26.12
CA ASN A 138 28.20 -5.98 25.24
C ASN A 138 28.20 -6.84 23.97
N ASN A 139 27.82 -8.11 24.07
CA ASN A 139 27.67 -8.99 22.91
C ASN A 139 26.53 -8.54 21.98
N ILE A 140 25.38 -8.11 22.53
CA ILE A 140 24.27 -7.56 21.73
C ILE A 140 24.70 -6.29 21.00
N VAL A 141 25.40 -5.39 21.69
CA VAL A 141 25.91 -4.14 21.10
C VAL A 141 26.94 -4.45 20.00
N SER A 142 27.89 -5.36 20.27
CA SER A 142 28.89 -5.80 19.29
C SER A 142 28.24 -6.46 18.06
N ASN A 143 27.21 -7.29 18.26
CA ASN A 143 26.48 -7.90 17.16
C ASN A 143 25.73 -6.86 16.31
N TYR A 144 25.17 -5.84 16.96
CA TYR A 144 24.56 -4.73 16.24
C TYR A 144 25.58 -3.97 15.39
N GLU A 145 26.72 -3.58 15.96
CA GLU A 145 27.74 -2.79 15.27
C GLU A 145 28.38 -3.56 14.11
N ASN A 146 28.82 -4.80 14.35
CA ASN A 146 29.61 -5.55 13.36
C ASN A 146 28.75 -6.28 12.33
N GLU A 147 27.52 -6.68 12.67
CA GLU A 147 26.69 -7.46 11.74
C GLU A 147 25.55 -6.61 11.17
N ILE A 148 24.78 -5.94 12.01
CA ILE A 148 23.55 -5.26 11.56
C ILE A 148 23.89 -3.94 10.88
N PHE A 149 24.75 -3.14 11.49
CA PHE A 149 25.10 -1.82 10.96
C PHE A 149 25.93 -1.95 9.68
N ASP A 150 26.92 -2.84 9.63
CA ASP A 150 27.69 -3.09 8.41
C ASP A 150 26.82 -3.58 7.25
N ASN A 151 25.89 -4.52 7.51
CA ASN A 151 24.90 -4.94 6.52
C ASN A 151 24.02 -3.76 6.06
N TYR A 152 23.59 -2.90 6.98
CA TYR A 152 22.83 -1.70 6.65
C TYR A 152 23.61 -0.76 5.73
N ILE A 153 24.90 -0.50 6.00
CA ILE A 153 25.75 0.36 5.17
C ILE A 153 25.91 -0.22 3.76
N SER A 154 26.13 -1.55 3.65
CA SER A 154 26.19 -2.24 2.36
C SER A 154 24.89 -2.06 1.56
N ILE A 155 23.75 -2.28 2.20
CA ILE A 155 22.43 -2.13 1.59
C ILE A 155 22.17 -0.68 1.18
N ARG A 156 22.57 0.28 2.02
CA ARG A 156 22.46 1.71 1.74
C ARG A 156 23.30 2.12 0.53
N THR A 157 24.51 1.60 0.43
CA THR A 157 25.40 1.84 -0.72
C THR A 157 24.80 1.25 -2.00
N GLY A 158 24.26 0.03 -1.93
CA GLY A 158 23.53 -0.59 -3.02
C GLY A 158 22.31 0.22 -3.45
N PHE A 159 21.56 0.78 -2.50
CA PHE A 159 20.46 1.71 -2.80
C PHE A 159 20.96 2.94 -3.58
N ASP A 160 22.00 3.62 -3.10
CA ASP A 160 22.49 4.85 -3.73
C ASP A 160 23.09 4.59 -5.12
N THR A 161 23.51 3.35 -5.39
CA THR A 161 23.99 2.92 -6.72
C THR A 161 22.82 2.68 -7.69
N ILE A 162 21.69 2.19 -7.19
CA ILE A 162 20.50 1.86 -8.00
C ILE A 162 19.61 3.10 -8.25
N LEU A 163 19.56 4.01 -7.28
CA LEU A 163 18.68 5.19 -7.29
C LEU A 163 19.49 6.47 -7.46
N ASP A 164 19.50 6.97 -8.70
CA ASP A 164 20.07 8.29 -9.01
C ASP A 164 19.35 9.41 -8.25
N PHE A 165 20.08 10.51 -8.01
CA PHE A 165 19.58 11.67 -7.27
C PHE A 165 18.27 12.23 -7.86
N THR A 166 18.16 12.32 -9.18
CA THR A 166 16.97 12.80 -9.88
C THR A 166 15.77 11.88 -9.61
N ASP A 167 15.98 10.57 -9.66
CA ASP A 167 14.95 9.58 -9.35
C ASP A 167 14.52 9.69 -7.89
N VAL A 168 15.47 9.88 -6.97
CA VAL A 168 15.16 10.06 -5.54
C VAL A 168 14.25 11.27 -5.33
N ILE A 169 14.51 12.41 -5.97
CA ILE A 169 13.63 13.59 -5.86
C ILE A 169 12.25 13.29 -6.42
N TYR A 170 12.19 12.70 -7.62
CA TYR A 170 10.94 12.36 -8.28
C TYR A 170 10.07 11.43 -7.43
N TYR A 171 10.64 10.32 -6.95
CA TYR A 171 9.93 9.35 -6.13
C TYR A 171 9.63 9.86 -4.72
N LYS A 172 10.43 10.77 -4.16
CA LYS A 172 10.08 11.46 -2.89
C LYS A 172 8.83 12.34 -3.06
N LYS A 173 8.75 13.11 -4.14
CA LYS A 173 7.57 13.93 -4.44
C LYS A 173 6.34 13.05 -4.65
N LYS A 174 6.49 11.97 -5.43
CA LYS A 174 5.42 10.98 -5.63
C LYS A 174 4.99 10.36 -4.30
N PHE A 175 5.93 9.88 -3.48
CA PHE A 175 5.63 9.32 -2.17
C PHE A 175 4.88 10.28 -1.26
N LEU A 176 5.29 11.56 -1.22
CA LEU A 176 4.58 12.58 -0.46
C LEU A 176 3.12 12.73 -0.92
N GLN A 177 2.89 12.76 -2.23
CA GLN A 177 1.53 12.85 -2.78
C GLN A 177 0.68 11.65 -2.35
N TYR A 178 1.19 10.43 -2.51
CA TYR A 178 0.47 9.22 -2.07
C TYR A 178 0.18 9.24 -0.56
N TYR A 179 1.10 9.75 0.25
CA TYR A 179 0.90 9.85 1.69
C TYR A 179 -0.17 10.89 2.06
N LEU A 180 -0.22 12.02 1.35
CA LEU A 180 -1.29 13.00 1.53
C LEU A 180 -2.64 12.43 1.11
N ASP A 181 -2.69 11.77 -0.05
CA ASP A 181 -3.90 11.10 -0.55
C ASP A 181 -4.39 10.05 0.46
N GLU A 182 -3.48 9.27 1.05
CA GLU A 182 -3.79 8.29 2.10
C GLU A 182 -4.41 8.96 3.34
N GLN A 183 -3.89 10.11 3.78
CA GLN A 183 -4.45 10.86 4.92
C GLN A 183 -5.87 11.34 4.62
N PHE A 184 -6.11 11.93 3.44
CA PHE A 184 -7.44 12.35 3.03
C PHE A 184 -8.41 11.17 2.96
N VAL A 185 -7.99 10.04 2.38
CA VAL A 185 -8.83 8.82 2.33
C VAL A 185 -9.14 8.29 3.72
N ASN A 186 -8.18 8.30 4.64
CA ASN A 186 -8.41 7.86 6.02
C ASN A 186 -9.39 8.79 6.76
N GLU A 187 -9.26 10.09 6.56
CA GLU A 187 -10.21 11.09 7.09
C GLU A 187 -11.61 10.87 6.52
N ASP A 188 -11.73 10.65 5.22
CA ASP A 188 -12.98 10.33 4.53
C ASP A 188 -13.62 9.04 5.07
N ILE A 189 -12.83 8.00 5.29
CA ILE A 189 -13.29 6.74 5.89
C ILE A 189 -13.82 6.99 7.31
N ASP A 190 -13.12 7.77 8.12
CA ASP A 190 -13.54 8.09 9.48
C ASP A 190 -14.80 8.95 9.50
N ASN A 191 -14.91 9.89 8.56
CA ASN A 191 -16.13 10.67 8.31
C ASN A 191 -17.31 9.74 7.96
N ILE A 192 -17.13 8.81 7.02
CA ILE A 192 -18.14 7.80 6.69
C ILE A 192 -18.52 6.96 7.92
N ARG A 193 -17.53 6.51 8.72
CA ARG A 193 -17.78 5.73 9.95
C ARG A 193 -18.60 6.55 10.96
N ARG A 194 -18.27 7.82 11.17
CA ARG A 194 -18.97 8.74 12.08
C ARG A 194 -20.42 8.96 11.67
N TYR A 195 -20.70 8.97 10.37
CA TYR A 195 -22.03 9.26 9.83
C TYR A 195 -22.77 8.02 9.30
N LYS A 196 -22.26 6.80 9.58
CA LYS A 196 -22.82 5.51 9.12
C LYS A 196 -24.30 5.30 9.47
N ARG A 197 -24.80 5.94 10.53
CA ARG A 197 -26.18 5.81 11.02
C ARG A 197 -27.15 6.82 10.41
N ILE A 198 -26.67 7.78 9.61
CA ILE A 198 -27.54 8.74 8.94
C ILE A 198 -28.23 8.03 7.77
N PRO A 199 -29.55 8.18 7.60
CA PRO A 199 -30.27 7.53 6.51
C PRO A 199 -29.75 8.02 5.15
N ASN A 200 -29.08 7.14 4.40
CA ASN A 200 -28.48 7.41 3.09
C ASN A 200 -29.51 7.60 1.96
N THR A 201 -30.80 7.77 2.27
CA THR A 201 -31.87 7.90 1.28
C THR A 201 -31.71 9.13 0.39
N LYS A 202 -31.11 10.21 0.92
CA LYS A 202 -30.77 11.44 0.16
C LYS A 202 -29.63 11.25 -0.85
N TYR A 203 -28.69 10.35 -0.59
CA TYR A 203 -27.49 10.15 -1.42
C TYR A 203 -27.59 8.96 -2.36
N LYS A 204 -28.74 8.25 -2.37
CA LYS A 204 -29.02 7.18 -3.32
C LYS A 204 -29.55 7.78 -4.62
N GLN A 205 -28.72 7.77 -5.66
CA GLN A 205 -29.18 8.13 -6.99
C GLN A 205 -29.90 6.92 -7.59
N LYS A 206 -31.19 7.06 -7.90
CA LYS A 206 -31.88 6.10 -8.77
C LYS A 206 -31.39 6.34 -10.20
N SER A 207 -30.45 5.52 -10.66
CA SER A 207 -30.19 5.37 -12.09
C SER A 207 -31.42 4.72 -12.71
N CYS A 208 -32.36 5.52 -13.20
CA CYS A 208 -33.44 5.01 -14.01
C CYS A 208 -32.87 4.75 -15.40
N CYS A 209 -32.63 3.48 -15.75
CA CYS A 209 -32.45 3.10 -17.13
C CYS A 209 -33.75 3.43 -17.87
N SER A 210 -33.75 4.49 -18.67
CA SER A 210 -34.79 4.70 -19.66
C SER A 210 -34.77 3.52 -20.62
N CYS A 211 -35.91 2.84 -20.67
CA CYS A 211 -36.18 1.59 -21.36
C CYS A 211 -35.68 1.53 -22.80
N LEU A 212 -34.96 0.45 -23.12
CA LEU A 212 -35.20 -0.39 -24.28
C LEU A 212 -34.69 -1.80 -23.91
N ASP A 213 -35.67 -2.66 -23.63
CA ASP A 213 -35.65 -4.12 -23.47
C ASP A 213 -34.51 -4.79 -22.67
N GLY A 214 -34.87 -5.20 -21.45
CA GLY A 214 -34.38 -6.44 -20.84
C GLY A 214 -32.98 -6.40 -20.21
N CYS A 215 -32.83 -5.79 -19.03
CA CYS A 215 -31.75 -6.14 -18.09
C CYS A 215 -32.13 -5.86 -16.63
N PHE A 216 -32.25 -6.91 -15.84
CA PHE A 216 -32.31 -6.87 -14.37
C PHE A 216 -30.90 -6.60 -13.82
N SER A 217 -30.58 -5.35 -13.53
CA SER A 217 -29.86 -4.97 -12.30
C SER A 217 -29.86 -3.45 -12.14
N SER A 218 -30.69 -2.94 -11.24
CA SER A 218 -30.57 -1.55 -10.79
C SER A 218 -29.36 -1.44 -9.88
N SER A 219 -28.19 -1.11 -10.42
CA SER A 219 -27.06 -0.72 -9.58
C SER A 219 -27.37 0.62 -8.93
N THR A 220 -27.53 0.62 -7.61
CA THR A 220 -27.70 1.86 -6.83
C THR A 220 -26.31 2.43 -6.58
N LYS A 221 -25.94 3.47 -7.31
CA LYS A 221 -24.72 4.23 -7.03
C LYS A 221 -25.03 5.32 -6.02
N SER A 222 -24.30 5.33 -4.90
CA SER A 222 -24.33 6.42 -3.93
C SER A 222 -23.50 7.59 -4.44
N ASN A 223 -24.06 8.79 -4.42
CA ASN A 223 -23.33 10.01 -4.81
C ASN A 223 -22.46 10.46 -3.63
N LEU A 224 -21.20 10.00 -3.62
CA LEU A 224 -20.22 10.25 -2.56
C LEU A 224 -19.85 11.74 -2.44
N ASP A 225 -19.74 12.44 -3.57
CA ASP A 225 -19.36 13.86 -3.61
C ASP A 225 -20.39 14.75 -2.90
N SER A 226 -21.68 14.45 -3.10
CA SER A 226 -22.76 15.16 -2.40
C SER A 226 -22.75 14.91 -0.88
N PHE A 227 -22.33 13.72 -0.45
CA PHE A 227 -22.21 13.39 0.96
C PHE A 227 -21.07 14.17 1.64
N PHE A 228 -19.87 14.21 1.02
CA PHE A 228 -18.75 14.97 1.58
C PHE A 228 -19.00 16.48 1.60
N LYS A 229 -19.66 17.02 0.57
CA LYS A 229 -20.06 18.44 0.53
C LYS A 229 -21.01 18.82 1.67
N ASP A 230 -21.88 17.91 2.10
CA ASP A 230 -22.79 18.12 3.22
C ASP A 230 -22.09 17.93 4.59
N ILE A 231 -20.96 17.20 4.64
CA ILE A 231 -20.08 17.15 5.82
C ILE A 231 -19.36 18.48 5.99
N GLU A 232 -18.74 18.99 4.93
CA GLU A 232 -17.96 20.24 4.95
C GLU A 232 -18.79 21.45 5.38
N LYS A 233 -20.09 21.45 5.06
CA LYS A 233 -21.03 22.51 5.46
C LYS A 233 -21.54 22.39 6.90
N GLY A 234 -21.22 21.30 7.61
CA GLY A 234 -21.73 21.03 8.95
C GLY A 234 -23.19 20.57 9.01
N ASP A 235 -23.85 20.37 7.87
CA ASP A 235 -25.27 20.02 7.79
C ASP A 235 -25.56 18.66 8.45
N LEU A 236 -24.60 17.73 8.39
CA LEU A 236 -24.70 16.40 8.99
C LEU A 236 -24.53 16.39 10.52
N GLU A 237 -23.86 17.39 11.11
CA GLU A 237 -23.79 17.53 12.57
C GLU A 237 -25.14 17.90 13.18
N SER A 238 -25.89 18.78 12.50
CA SER A 238 -27.26 19.14 12.90
C SER A 238 -28.18 17.91 12.91
N TYR A 239 -28.14 17.09 11.85
CA TYR A 239 -28.90 15.83 11.80
C TYR A 239 -28.50 14.83 12.88
N ARG A 240 -27.20 14.70 13.17
CA ARG A 240 -26.69 13.83 14.23
C ARG A 240 -27.17 14.28 15.60
N ASN A 241 -27.12 15.58 15.90
CA ASN A 241 -27.55 16.13 17.19
C ASN A 241 -29.06 15.96 17.40
N ILE A 242 -29.86 16.17 16.36
CA ILE A 242 -31.32 15.94 16.40
C ILE A 242 -31.65 14.46 16.65
N HIS A 243 -30.96 13.54 15.97
CA HIS A 243 -31.21 12.10 16.15
C HIS A 243 -30.62 11.54 17.45
N LYS A 244 -29.50 12.07 17.94
CA LYS A 244 -28.94 11.72 19.25
C LYS A 244 -29.90 12.13 20.37
N ASN A 245 -30.38 13.37 20.35
CA ASN A 245 -31.36 13.87 21.32
C ASN A 245 -32.68 13.08 21.28
N LYS A 246 -33.09 12.59 20.11
CA LYS A 246 -34.30 11.75 19.95
C LYS A 246 -34.12 10.30 20.43
N ILE A 247 -32.90 9.78 20.42
CA ILE A 247 -32.58 8.47 20.99
C ILE A 247 -32.46 8.57 22.51
N ASP A 248 -31.83 9.64 23.01
CA ASP A 248 -31.68 9.89 24.45
C ASP A 248 -33.05 10.19 25.10
N SER A 249 -33.92 11.01 24.46
CA SER A 249 -35.27 11.28 24.98
C SER A 249 -36.19 10.05 25.01
N ASN A 250 -35.97 9.08 24.13
CA ASN A 250 -36.76 7.85 24.08
C ASN A 250 -36.27 6.81 25.10
N ASN A 251 -35.01 6.89 25.55
CA ASN A 251 -34.50 6.02 26.62
C ASN A 251 -34.96 6.51 28.00
N ASP A 252 -35.13 7.82 28.17
CA ASP A 252 -35.69 8.38 29.41
C ASP A 252 -37.18 8.04 29.60
N THR A 253 -37.94 7.81 28.52
CA THR A 253 -39.35 7.37 28.61
C THR A 253 -39.53 5.85 28.80
N ILE A 254 -38.47 5.06 28.59
CA ILE A 254 -38.51 3.59 28.79
C ILE A 254 -38.08 3.20 30.21
N ASN A 255 -37.25 4.01 30.88
CA ASN A 255 -36.80 3.71 32.25
C ASN A 255 -37.86 3.94 33.34
N ASP A 256 -38.95 4.66 33.05
CA ASP A 256 -40.05 4.84 34.01
C ASP A 256 -41.11 3.71 33.97
N ASN A 257 -40.96 2.71 33.09
CA ASN A 257 -41.94 1.63 32.92
C ASN A 257 -41.35 0.21 32.86
N LYS A 258 -40.39 -0.12 33.74
CA LYS A 258 -40.14 -1.53 34.09
C LYS A 258 -39.59 -1.72 35.50
N CYS A 259 -40.51 -1.74 36.45
CA CYS A 259 -40.31 -2.45 37.72
C CYS A 259 -40.18 -3.97 37.48
N ASN A 260 -39.26 -4.56 38.23
CA ASN A 260 -39.24 -5.91 38.79
C ASN A 260 -39.46 -7.12 37.87
N SER A 261 -38.35 -7.79 37.58
CA SER A 261 -38.23 -9.23 37.85
C SER A 261 -36.76 -9.61 38.00
N ASN A 262 -36.40 -10.04 39.20
CA ASN A 262 -35.17 -10.77 39.51
C ASN A 262 -35.12 -12.05 38.66
N ASP A 263 -33.92 -12.42 38.18
CA ASP A 263 -33.31 -13.75 38.41
C ASP A 263 -32.02 -13.94 37.59
N ASP A 264 -30.98 -14.35 38.32
CA ASP A 264 -29.84 -15.22 38.03
C ASP A 264 -28.96 -15.09 36.76
N ASN A 265 -27.68 -14.75 37.06
CA ASN A 265 -26.44 -15.43 36.67
C ASN A 265 -26.39 -16.26 35.37
N THR A 266 -25.50 -15.88 34.44
CA THR A 266 -24.26 -16.65 34.13
C THR A 266 -23.43 -16.05 32.99
N ASN A 267 -22.14 -15.87 33.27
CA ASN A 267 -20.95 -15.97 32.40
C ASN A 267 -21.11 -15.94 30.86
N LYS A 268 -20.51 -14.93 30.22
CA LYS A 268 -19.75 -15.12 28.96
C LYS A 268 -18.67 -14.04 28.76
N LYS A 269 -17.43 -14.53 28.60
CA LYS A 269 -16.18 -13.82 28.33
C LYS A 269 -16.25 -12.85 27.13
N PRO A 270 -15.45 -11.77 27.11
CA PRO A 270 -15.15 -11.05 25.88
C PRO A 270 -14.17 -11.86 25.00
N ILE A 271 -14.48 -11.94 23.70
CA ILE A 271 -13.63 -12.52 22.66
C ILE A 271 -12.59 -11.47 22.27
N ASN A 272 -11.33 -11.89 22.36
CA ASN A 272 -10.15 -11.17 21.88
C ASN A 272 -10.09 -11.24 20.34
N ILE A 273 -9.84 -10.13 19.65
CA ILE A 273 -9.48 -10.10 18.22
C ILE A 273 -8.27 -9.19 18.07
N ASP A 274 -7.11 -9.76 18.37
CA ASP A 274 -5.86 -9.41 17.70
C ASP A 274 -5.85 -10.05 16.30
N ASN A 275 -5.11 -9.42 15.38
CA ASN A 275 -4.76 -9.82 14.00
C ASN A 275 -5.54 -9.14 12.87
N VAL A 276 -5.01 -8.02 12.39
CA VAL A 276 -4.94 -7.78 10.94
C VAL A 276 -3.52 -7.35 10.59
N SER A 277 -2.75 -8.32 10.09
CA SER A 277 -1.59 -8.08 9.25
C SER A 277 -2.05 -7.38 7.97
N VAL A 278 -1.44 -6.25 7.62
CA VAL A 278 -1.53 -5.72 6.27
C VAL A 278 -0.22 -6.03 5.56
N VAL A 279 -0.40 -6.77 4.47
CA VAL A 279 0.56 -7.25 3.46
C VAL A 279 1.40 -6.09 2.89
#